data_AF-A0A1J5T6L3-F1
#
_entry.id   AF-A0A1J5T6L3-F1
#
_cell.length_a   1.000
_cell.length_b   1.000
_cell.length_c   1.000
_cell.angle_alpha   90.00
_cell.angle_beta   90.00
_cell.angle_gamma   90.00
#
_symmetry.space_group_name_H-M   'P 1'
#
loop_
_entity.id
_entity.type
_entity.pdbx_description
1 polymer ?
#
loop_
_entity_poly.entity_id
_entity_poly.type
_entity_poly.pdbx_seq_one_letter_code
_entity_poly.pdbx_strand_id
1 'polypeptide(L)'
;MWRKLFCTAGLLLASNAWGGTNDVIVDKVWMRESVPGQTSVTVQMNLTVTKAARLLSVSSPVARSGELQGVVMRHGQLQTETVNSMRLNAHSITLFGTRGTYLSLVGLKQALNAGDHVPLTLVLDIGGKAVTVSTEAEVRALELSYQHYNDPTVKDHR
;
A
#
# COMPACT_ATOMS: atom_id res chain seq x y z
N MET A 1 -17.45 47.48 -38.17
CA MET A 1 -16.34 46.51 -38.15
C MET A 1 -15.31 46.95 -37.11
N TRP A 2 -15.22 46.33 -35.93
CA TRP A 2 -13.93 46.00 -35.29
C TRP A 2 -14.13 45.00 -34.14
N ARG A 3 -13.28 43.97 -34.19
CA ARG A 3 -13.14 42.72 -33.45
C ARG A 3 -13.44 42.72 -31.94
N LYS A 4 -14.09 41.63 -31.52
CA LYS A 4 -14.08 41.07 -30.17
C LYS A 4 -12.65 40.66 -29.78
N LEU A 5 -12.19 41.07 -28.61
CA LEU A 5 -11.01 40.50 -27.95
C LEU A 5 -11.49 39.49 -26.91
N PHE A 6 -11.20 38.22 -27.17
CA PHE A 6 -11.30 37.12 -26.21
C PHE A 6 -10.10 37.20 -25.26
N CYS A 7 -10.33 37.35 -23.95
CA CYS A 7 -9.33 37.07 -22.92
C CYS A 7 -9.39 35.58 -22.59
N THR A 8 -8.40 34.84 -23.09
CA THR A 8 -8.20 33.42 -22.81
C THR A 8 -7.77 33.22 -21.37
N ALA A 9 -8.52 32.41 -20.61
CA ALA A 9 -8.16 31.98 -19.27
C ALA A 9 -6.95 31.04 -19.32
N GLY A 10 -5.88 31.39 -18.59
CA GLY A 10 -4.69 30.56 -18.42
C GLY A 10 -4.98 29.38 -17.49
N LEU A 11 -5.07 28.19 -18.05
CA LEU A 11 -5.14 26.93 -17.31
C LEU A 11 -3.74 26.56 -16.82
N LEU A 12 -3.45 26.81 -15.55
CA LEU A 12 -2.23 26.30 -14.89
C LEU A 12 -2.37 24.79 -14.68
N LEU A 13 -1.75 24.01 -15.57
CA LEU A 13 -1.50 22.59 -15.34
C LEU A 13 -0.41 22.47 -14.27
N ALA A 14 -0.81 22.22 -13.03
CA ALA A 14 0.10 21.78 -11.98
C ALA A 14 0.66 20.41 -12.39
N SER A 15 1.92 20.39 -12.81
CA SER A 15 2.65 19.16 -13.09
C SER A 15 3.01 18.53 -11.75
N ASN A 16 2.33 17.45 -11.38
CA ASN A 16 2.72 16.63 -10.25
C ASN A 16 4.05 15.97 -10.60
N ALA A 17 5.15 16.53 -10.11
CA ALA A 17 6.47 15.91 -10.23
C ALA A 17 6.48 14.66 -9.33
N TRP A 18 6.19 13.50 -9.93
CA TRP A 18 6.51 12.22 -9.30
C TRP A 18 8.03 12.07 -9.26
N GLY A 19 8.63 12.44 -8.14
CA GLY A 19 10.04 12.21 -7.84
C GLY A 19 10.31 10.73 -7.62
N GLY A 20 10.39 9.95 -8.71
CA GLY A 20 10.93 8.61 -8.67
C GLY A 20 12.44 8.69 -8.46
N THR A 21 12.94 8.26 -7.30
CA THR A 21 14.36 7.93 -7.19
C THR A 21 14.62 6.70 -8.05
N ASN A 22 15.65 6.71 -8.91
CA ASN A 22 16.03 5.53 -9.70
C ASN A 22 16.41 4.32 -8.82
N ASP A 23 16.54 4.53 -7.50
CA ASP A 23 16.91 3.52 -6.53
C ASP A 23 15.73 2.74 -5.93
N VAL A 24 14.49 3.14 -6.17
CA VAL A 24 13.28 2.52 -5.59
C VAL A 24 12.20 2.34 -6.65
N ILE A 25 11.72 1.10 -6.78
CA ILE A 25 10.62 0.74 -7.66
C ILE A 25 9.50 0.18 -6.80
N VAL A 26 8.30 0.72 -6.97
CA VAL A 26 7.08 0.27 -6.29
C VAL A 26 6.10 -0.22 -7.35
N ASP A 27 5.67 -1.47 -7.25
CA ASP A 27 4.75 -2.09 -8.20
C ASP A 27 3.65 -2.88 -7.49
N LYS A 28 2.56 -3.18 -8.22
CA LYS A 28 1.42 -3.99 -7.77
C LYS A 28 0.89 -3.55 -6.40
N VAL A 29 0.65 -2.26 -6.24
CA VAL A 29 0.16 -1.67 -4.99
C VAL A 29 -1.37 -1.75 -4.96
N TRP A 30 -1.91 -2.52 -4.01
CA TRP A 30 -3.35 -2.66 -3.83
C TRP A 30 -3.71 -3.03 -2.40
N MET A 31 -4.97 -2.89 -2.02
CA MET A 31 -5.51 -3.41 -0.78
C MET A 31 -6.91 -3.96 -0.99
N ARG A 32 -7.40 -4.77 -0.05
CA ARG A 32 -8.79 -5.22 -0.08
C ARG A 32 -9.70 -4.10 0.40
N GLU A 33 -10.92 -4.02 -0.15
CA GLU A 33 -11.97 -3.17 0.39
C GLU A 33 -12.21 -3.49 1.87
N SER A 34 -12.66 -2.48 2.61
CA SER A 34 -12.96 -2.63 4.03
C SER A 34 -14.46 -2.76 4.23
N VAL A 35 -14.88 -3.60 5.17
CA VAL A 35 -16.29 -3.63 5.60
C VAL A 35 -16.58 -2.48 6.59
N PRO A 36 -17.83 -2.01 6.69
CA PRO A 36 -18.22 -1.03 7.70
C PRO A 36 -17.82 -1.46 9.11
N GLY A 37 -17.14 -0.57 9.85
CA GLY A 37 -16.63 -0.85 11.20
C GLY A 37 -15.22 -1.46 11.25
N GLN A 38 -14.65 -1.89 10.12
CA GLN A 38 -13.25 -2.31 10.05
C GLN A 38 -12.32 -1.12 10.23
N THR A 39 -11.38 -1.23 11.17
CA THR A 39 -10.49 -0.12 11.56
C THR A 39 -9.08 -0.22 10.99
N SER A 40 -8.75 -1.32 10.29
CA SER A 40 -7.43 -1.56 9.73
C SER A 40 -7.51 -2.35 8.41
N VAL A 41 -6.63 -2.05 7.48
CA VAL A 41 -6.46 -2.77 6.20
C VAL A 41 -4.98 -3.02 5.93
N THR A 42 -4.69 -4.15 5.30
CA THR A 42 -3.33 -4.52 4.87
C THR A 42 -3.11 -4.11 3.42
N VAL A 43 -2.00 -3.43 3.17
CA VAL A 43 -1.54 -3.06 1.84
C VAL A 43 -0.67 -4.19 1.29
N GLN A 44 -0.98 -4.59 0.06
CA GLN A 44 -0.15 -5.46 -0.75
C GLN A 44 0.64 -4.62 -1.73
N MET A 45 1.95 -4.82 -1.77
CA MET A 45 2.82 -4.13 -2.72
C MET A 45 4.11 -4.89 -2.90
N ASN A 46 4.73 -4.66 -4.03
CA ASN A 46 6.08 -5.06 -4.32
C ASN A 46 6.99 -3.83 -4.21
N LEU A 47 8.05 -3.97 -3.42
CA LEU A 47 9.04 -2.91 -3.23
C LEU A 47 10.42 -3.44 -3.59
N THR A 48 11.00 -2.89 -4.65
CA THR A 48 12.36 -3.23 -5.09
C THR A 48 13.28 -2.05 -4.84
N VAL A 49 14.45 -2.31 -4.27
CA VAL A 49 15.49 -1.29 -4.03
C VAL A 49 16.78 -1.69 -4.73
N THR A 50 17.46 -0.75 -5.40
CA THR A 50 18.75 -1.01 -6.04
C THR A 50 19.88 -1.06 -5.02
N LYS A 51 19.76 -0.30 -3.94
CA LYS A 51 20.73 -0.25 -2.82
C LYS A 51 20.08 -0.79 -1.55
N ALA A 52 20.91 -1.30 -0.64
CA ALA A 52 20.45 -1.71 0.67
C ALA A 52 19.79 -0.52 1.37
N ALA A 53 18.58 -0.72 1.89
CA ALA A 53 17.74 0.34 2.41
C ALA A 53 16.97 -0.12 3.64
N ARG A 54 16.31 0.83 4.31
CA ARG A 54 15.34 0.53 5.37
C ARG A 54 14.04 1.26 5.09
N LEU A 55 12.92 0.55 5.05
CA LEU A 55 11.60 1.19 5.11
C LEU A 55 11.38 1.66 6.55
N LEU A 56 11.24 2.97 6.74
CA LEU A 56 11.05 3.58 8.05
C LEU A 56 9.57 3.71 8.40
N SER A 57 8.76 4.15 7.43
CA SER A 57 7.34 4.36 7.67
C SER A 57 6.52 4.29 6.40
N VAL A 58 5.22 4.12 6.62
CA VAL A 58 4.16 4.28 5.64
C VAL A 58 3.07 5.15 6.24
N SER A 59 2.43 5.97 5.42
CA SER A 59 1.29 6.80 5.86
C SER A 59 0.30 7.01 4.73
N SER A 60 -0.93 7.33 5.10
CA SER A 60 -2.01 7.69 4.19
C SER A 60 -2.96 8.67 4.88
N PRO A 61 -3.52 9.67 4.16
CA PRO A 61 -4.51 10.59 4.73
C PRO A 61 -5.82 9.91 5.14
N VAL A 62 -6.13 8.72 4.61
CA VAL A 62 -7.38 7.99 4.91
C VAL A 62 -7.33 7.22 6.23
N ALA A 63 -6.16 7.13 6.87
CA ALA A 63 -5.93 6.40 8.11
C ALA A 63 -5.29 7.30 9.18
N ARG A 64 -5.24 6.82 10.42
CA ARG A 64 -4.57 7.50 11.54
C ARG A 64 -3.06 7.26 11.52
N SER A 65 -2.65 6.03 11.23
CA SER A 65 -1.25 5.61 11.19
C SER A 65 -1.04 4.51 10.15
N GLY A 66 0.20 4.39 9.67
CA GLY A 66 0.66 3.20 8.98
C GLY A 66 1.63 2.43 9.88
N GLU A 67 1.49 1.11 9.92
CA GLU A 67 2.29 0.21 10.73
C GLU A 67 3.06 -0.76 9.83
N LEU A 68 4.33 -0.99 10.18
CA LEU A 68 5.14 -2.05 9.62
C LEU A 68 5.09 -3.22 10.59
N GLN A 69 4.67 -4.39 10.13
CA GLN A 69 4.50 -5.58 10.94
C GLN A 69 5.38 -6.70 10.40
N GLY A 70 6.18 -7.30 11.28
CA GLY A 70 7.06 -8.41 10.95
C GLY A 70 6.82 -9.59 11.87
N VAL A 71 7.17 -10.79 11.40
CA VAL A 71 7.14 -11.99 12.24
C VAL A 71 8.45 -12.12 13.01
N VAL A 72 8.36 -12.21 14.32
CA VAL A 72 9.48 -12.47 15.23
C VAL A 72 9.25 -13.76 16.01
N MET A 73 10.33 -14.43 16.40
CA MET A 73 10.25 -15.61 17.26
C MET A 73 10.42 -15.17 18.72
N ARG A 74 9.36 -15.33 19.52
CA ARG A 74 9.34 -15.04 20.96
C ARG A 74 9.00 -16.32 21.70
N HIS A 75 9.88 -16.75 22.60
CA HIS A 75 9.67 -17.97 23.41
C HIS A 75 9.31 -19.21 22.58
N GLY A 76 9.89 -19.36 21.39
CA GLY A 76 9.61 -20.47 20.48
C GLY A 76 8.29 -20.37 19.68
N GLN A 77 7.55 -19.26 19.80
CA GLN A 77 6.35 -19.00 19.01
C GLN A 77 6.60 -17.86 18.01
N LEU A 78 6.06 -18.00 16.79
CA LEU A 78 6.04 -16.93 15.80
C LEU A 78 4.93 -15.95 16.17
N GLN A 79 5.30 -14.69 16.39
CA GLN A 79 4.36 -13.60 16.69
C GLN A 79 4.56 -12.47 15.70
N THR A 80 3.46 -11.85 15.27
CA THR A 80 3.50 -10.62 14.48
C THR A 80 3.65 -9.44 15.43
N GLU A 81 4.73 -8.69 15.31
CA GLU A 81 4.99 -7.47 16.08
C GLU A 81 5.12 -6.26 15.16
N THR A 82 4.66 -5.10 15.63
CA THR A 82 4.93 -3.82 14.95
C THR A 82 6.40 -3.45 15.15
N VAL A 83 7.07 -3.13 14.05
CA VAL A 83 8.50 -2.80 14.03
C VAL A 83 8.72 -1.37 13.60
N ASN A 84 9.75 -0.73 14.16
CA ASN A 84 10.09 0.67 13.85
C ASN A 84 10.64 0.88 12.43
N SER A 85 11.14 -0.18 11.80
CA SER A 85 11.66 -0.14 10.43
C SER A 85 11.86 -1.56 9.91
N MET A 86 11.99 -1.68 8.60
CA MET A 86 12.20 -2.95 7.92
C MET A 86 13.40 -2.88 6.99
N ARG A 87 14.30 -3.86 7.08
CA ARG A 87 15.45 -3.94 6.16
C ARG A 87 14.99 -4.40 4.78
N LEU A 88 15.50 -3.74 3.75
CA LEU A 88 15.29 -4.07 2.35
C LEU A 88 16.65 -4.42 1.75
N ASN A 89 16.76 -5.62 1.19
CA ASN A 89 18.00 -6.09 0.59
C ASN A 89 18.20 -5.43 -0.78
N ALA A 90 19.45 -5.06 -1.08
CA ALA A 90 19.82 -4.51 -2.38
C ALA A 90 19.44 -5.46 -3.52
N HIS A 91 19.00 -4.90 -4.65
CA HIS A 91 18.61 -5.62 -5.86
C HIS A 91 17.56 -6.73 -5.63
N SER A 92 16.78 -6.61 -4.55
CA SER A 92 15.81 -7.62 -4.15
C SER A 92 14.41 -7.02 -4.07
N ILE A 93 13.43 -7.83 -4.48
CA ILE A 93 12.01 -7.53 -4.31
C ILE A 93 11.55 -7.97 -2.92
N THR A 94 10.95 -7.05 -2.18
CA THR A 94 10.24 -7.34 -0.94
C THR A 94 8.74 -7.33 -1.22
N LEU A 95 8.07 -8.45 -0.91
CA LEU A 95 6.63 -8.61 -1.09
C LEU A 95 5.94 -8.29 0.24
N PHE A 96 5.11 -7.26 0.25
CA PHE A 96 4.28 -6.90 1.40
C PHE A 96 2.88 -7.49 1.27
N GLY A 97 2.29 -7.87 2.39
CA GLY A 97 0.96 -8.49 2.43
C GLY A 97 0.98 -10.00 2.25
N THR A 98 2.15 -10.59 2.04
CA THR A 98 2.35 -12.03 1.92
C THR A 98 3.58 -12.47 2.73
N ARG A 99 3.59 -13.72 3.22
CA ARG A 99 4.78 -14.36 3.82
C ARG A 99 5.36 -13.67 5.08
N GLY A 100 4.52 -13.14 5.97
CA GLY A 100 4.96 -12.68 7.30
C GLY A 100 5.57 -11.26 7.34
N THR A 101 5.40 -10.50 6.26
CA THR A 101 5.80 -9.10 6.17
C THR A 101 4.59 -8.27 5.74
N TYR A 102 4.09 -7.43 6.64
CA TYR A 102 2.84 -6.71 6.42
C TYR A 102 3.02 -5.20 6.60
N LEU A 103 2.27 -4.48 5.78
CA LEU A 103 2.09 -3.05 5.90
C LEU A 103 0.60 -2.83 6.14
N SER A 104 0.25 -2.18 7.24
CA SER A 104 -1.15 -1.99 7.61
C SER A 104 -1.46 -0.52 7.81
N LEU A 105 -2.61 -0.06 7.31
CA LEU A 105 -3.16 1.25 7.63
C LEU A 105 -4.15 1.07 8.78
N VAL A 106 -3.93 1.76 9.90
CA VAL A 106 -4.70 1.60 11.14
C VAL A 106 -5.45 2.89 11.46
N GLY A 107 -6.66 2.75 12.00
CA GLY A 107 -7.55 3.86 12.31
C GLY A 107 -8.12 4.48 11.05
N LEU A 108 -8.70 3.65 10.18
CA LEU A 108 -9.41 4.13 8.98
C LEU A 108 -10.47 5.16 9.36
N LYS A 109 -10.46 6.29 8.64
CA LYS A 109 -11.39 7.41 8.84
C LYS A 109 -12.72 7.20 8.12
N GLN A 110 -12.71 6.36 7.10
CA GLN A 110 -13.87 5.97 6.29
C GLN A 110 -13.68 4.54 5.78
N ALA A 111 -14.79 3.90 5.40
CA ALA A 111 -14.72 2.64 4.67
C ALA A 111 -14.11 2.89 3.27
N LEU A 112 -13.29 1.94 2.82
CA LEU A 112 -12.69 1.88 1.50
C LEU A 112 -13.49 0.92 0.63
N ASN A 113 -13.92 1.38 -0.54
CA ASN A 113 -14.76 0.62 -1.47
C ASN A 113 -13.93 0.16 -2.67
N ALA A 114 -14.34 -0.95 -3.31
CA ALA A 114 -13.71 -1.40 -4.54
C ALA A 114 -13.69 -0.29 -5.61
N GLY A 115 -12.53 -0.11 -6.26
CA GLY A 115 -12.28 0.95 -7.24
C GLY A 115 -11.73 2.25 -6.66
N ASP A 116 -11.71 2.41 -5.33
CA ASP A 116 -11.07 3.55 -4.69
C ASP A 116 -9.54 3.51 -4.92
N HIS A 117 -8.92 4.68 -5.00
CA HIS A 117 -7.47 4.84 -5.05
C HIS A 117 -6.98 5.54 -3.77
N VAL A 118 -6.20 4.83 -2.97
CA VAL A 118 -5.71 5.33 -1.68
C VAL A 118 -4.27 5.82 -1.84
N PRO A 119 -3.98 7.11 -1.64
CA PRO A 119 -2.62 7.62 -1.70
C PRO A 119 -1.81 7.11 -0.51
N LEU A 120 -0.59 6.66 -0.79
CA LEU A 120 0.39 6.16 0.17
C LEU A 120 1.68 6.96 0.07
N THR A 121 2.28 7.24 1.21
CA THR A 121 3.62 7.82 1.31
C THR A 121 4.52 6.88 2.10
N LEU A 122 5.59 6.44 1.46
CA LEU A 122 6.64 5.60 2.03
C LEU A 122 7.86 6.46 2.34
N VAL A 123 8.49 6.26 3.49
CA VAL A 123 9.76 6.89 3.84
C VAL A 123 10.82 5.81 4.00
N LEU A 124 11.88 5.91 3.21
CA LEU A 124 13.00 4.97 3.21
C LEU A 124 14.29 5.67 3.67
N ASP A 125 15.16 4.97 4.36
CA ASP A 125 16.56 5.34 4.55
C ASP A 125 17.42 4.58 3.54
N ILE A 126 18.07 5.31 2.64
CA ILE A 126 18.99 4.78 1.63
C ILE A 126 20.36 5.42 1.88
N GLY A 127 21.29 4.62 2.44
CA GLY A 127 22.65 5.09 2.72
C GLY A 127 22.73 6.26 3.70
N GLY A 128 21.84 6.33 4.70
CA GLY A 128 21.77 7.38 5.71
C GLY A 128 20.94 8.60 5.29
N LYS A 129 20.28 8.55 4.13
CA LYS A 129 19.43 9.64 3.62
C LYS A 129 17.98 9.20 3.58
N ALA A 130 17.11 10.03 4.16
CA ALA A 130 15.67 9.86 4.05
C ALA A 130 15.21 10.17 2.62
N VAL A 131 14.47 9.24 2.02
CA VAL A 131 13.88 9.33 0.70
C VAL A 131 12.39 9.06 0.81
N THR A 132 11.57 9.99 0.33
CA THR A 132 10.11 9.86 0.31
C THR A 132 9.66 9.37 -1.05
N VAL A 133 8.79 8.36 -1.06
CA VAL A 133 8.20 7.80 -2.27
C VAL A 133 6.68 7.83 -2.14
N SER A 134 6.01 8.47 -3.09
CA SER A 134 4.55 8.51 -3.17
C SER A 134 4.06 7.47 -4.17
N THR A 135 3.03 6.72 -3.80
CA THR A 135 2.36 5.73 -4.66
C THR A 135 0.87 5.72 -4.34
N GLU A 136 0.07 5.08 -5.18
CA GLU A 136 -1.36 4.87 -4.93
C GLU A 136 -1.65 3.38 -4.88
N ALA A 137 -2.54 3.00 -3.97
CA ALA A 137 -3.04 1.64 -3.82
C ALA A 137 -4.47 1.55 -4.35
N GLU A 138 -4.68 0.67 -5.32
CA GLU A 138 -6.02 0.32 -5.80
C GLU A 138 -6.75 -0.50 -4.72
N VAL A 139 -7.98 -0.13 -4.40
CA VAL A 139 -8.84 -0.92 -3.52
C VAL A 139 -9.59 -1.94 -4.37
N ARG A 140 -9.38 -3.23 -4.07
CA ARG A 140 -10.00 -4.35 -4.79
C ARG A 140 -11.11 -4.96 -3.96
N ALA A 141 -12.14 -5.43 -4.65
CA ALA A 141 -13.27 -6.10 -4.01
C ALA A 141 -12.79 -7.25 -3.11
N LEU A 142 -13.47 -7.42 -1.98
CA LEU A 142 -13.27 -8.54 -1.10
C LEU A 142 -13.77 -9.76 -1.86
N GLU A 143 -12.85 -10.54 -2.42
CA GLU A 143 -13.21 -11.84 -2.96
C GLU A 143 -13.60 -12.74 -1.79
N LEU A 144 -14.89 -12.75 -1.47
CA LEU A 144 -15.53 -13.74 -0.64
C LEU A 144 -15.46 -15.02 -1.47
N SER A 145 -14.64 -15.98 -1.05
CA SER A 145 -14.57 -17.31 -1.66
C SER A 145 -15.89 -18.06 -1.42
N TYR A 146 -16.99 -17.60 -2.02
CA TYR A 146 -18.24 -18.36 -2.17
C TYR A 146 -18.10 -19.46 -3.23
N GLN A 147 -17.04 -19.43 -4.05
CA GLN A 147 -16.76 -20.44 -5.07
C GLN A 147 -16.34 -21.82 -4.51
N HIS A 148 -16.31 -22.02 -3.19
CA HIS A 148 -16.07 -23.34 -2.58
C HIS A 148 -17.27 -23.92 -1.81
N TYR A 149 -18.41 -23.20 -1.72
CA TYR A 149 -19.61 -23.70 -1.02
C TYR A 149 -20.65 -24.33 -1.97
N ASN A 150 -20.58 -24.02 -3.27
CA ASN A 150 -21.50 -24.54 -4.29
C ASN A 150 -20.90 -25.67 -5.13
N ASP A 151 -19.90 -26.40 -4.63
CA ASP A 151 -19.51 -27.65 -5.26
C ASP A 151 -20.58 -28.73 -4.97
N PRO A 152 -21.35 -29.19 -5.97
CA PRO A 152 -22.35 -30.24 -5.76
C PRO A 152 -21.74 -31.58 -5.38
N THR A 153 -20.42 -31.79 -5.52
CA THR A 153 -19.75 -33.06 -5.16
C THR A 153 -19.57 -33.26 -3.66
N VAL A 154 -19.70 -32.21 -2.84
CA VAL A 154 -19.60 -32.29 -1.37
C VAL A 154 -20.94 -32.66 -0.72
N LYS A 155 -22.04 -32.72 -1.51
CA LYS A 155 -23.38 -33.05 -1.02
C LYS A 155 -23.69 -34.54 -0.96
N ASP A 156 -22.78 -35.41 -1.41
CA ASP A 156 -22.97 -36.87 -1.37
C ASP A 156 -22.11 -37.52 -0.27
N HIS A 157 -22.58 -37.37 0.96
CA HIS A 157 -22.23 -38.27 2.05
C HIS A 157 -23.55 -38.77 2.65
N ARG A 158 -24.13 -39.78 2.02
CA ARG A 158 -25.16 -40.63 2.62
C ARG A 158 -24.55 -41.97 3.03
#